data_AF-A0A519IW58-F1
#
_entry.id   AF-A0A519IW58-F1
#
_cell.length_a   1.000
_cell.length_b   1.000
_cell.length_c   1.000
_cell.angle_alpha   90.00
_cell.angle_beta   90.00
_cell.angle_gamma   90.00
#
_symmetry.space_group_name_H-M   'P 1'
#
loop_
_entity.id
_entity.type
_entity.pdbx_description
1 polymer ?
#
loop_
_entity_poly.entity_id
_entity_poly.type
_entity_poly.pdbx_seq_one_letter_code
_entity_poly.pdbx_strand_id
1 'polypeptide(L)'
;MVARLQRVLRQDAGIQAAAAEAQRSPGMAGKAILVWNGDWVQTPGQAGKGLAGVRQAIAVEVAFAPDACRRQAMSGYVLLTLGDHAGAPRVALGTGRWRWSELLGRR
;
A
#
# COMPACT_ATOMS: atom_id res chain seq x y z
N MET A 1 4.87 -1.48 -11.91
CA MET A 1 3.70 -1.14 -11.07
C MET A 1 4.05 -0.24 -9.87
N VAL A 2 5.12 -0.51 -9.11
CA VAL A 2 5.50 0.26 -7.90
C VAL A 2 5.52 1.77 -8.10
N ALA A 3 6.25 2.27 -9.10
CA ALA A 3 6.34 3.72 -9.37
C ALA A 3 4.97 4.36 -9.66
N ARG A 4 4.08 3.64 -10.34
CA ARG A 4 2.72 4.07 -10.64
C ARG A 4 1.90 4.23 -9.36
N LEU A 5 1.95 3.24 -8.46
CA LEU A 5 1.28 3.31 -7.17
C LEU A 5 1.83 4.43 -6.30
N GLN A 6 3.16 4.55 -6.19
CA GLN A 6 3.78 5.61 -5.40
C GLN A 6 3.37 7.00 -5.91
N ARG A 7 3.34 7.20 -7.23
CA ARG A 7 2.89 8.47 -7.83
C ARG A 7 1.46 8.82 -7.40
N VAL A 8 0.52 7.89 -7.51
CA VAL A 8 -0.88 8.14 -7.15
C VAL A 8 -1.05 8.38 -5.65
N LEU A 9 -0.41 7.55 -4.82
CA LEU A 9 -0.50 7.71 -3.36
C LEU A 9 0.15 9.01 -2.86
N ARG A 10 1.22 9.47 -3.51
CA ARG A 10 1.87 10.76 -3.20
C ARG A 10 1.05 11.96 -3.65
N GLN A 11 0.10 11.82 -4.57
CA GLN A 11 -0.73 12.95 -5.00
C GLN A 11 -1.89 13.24 -4.04
N ASP A 12 -2.17 12.34 -3.10
CA ASP A 12 -3.28 12.46 -2.16
C ASP A 12 -2.76 12.80 -0.75
N ALA A 13 -2.96 14.05 -0.33
CA ALA A 13 -2.54 14.55 0.98
C ALA A 13 -3.27 13.84 2.15
N GLY A 14 -4.50 13.39 1.95
CA GLY A 14 -5.26 12.66 2.96
C GLY A 14 -4.67 11.26 3.21
N ILE A 15 -4.27 10.58 2.14
CA ILE A 15 -3.53 9.30 2.19
C ILE A 15 -2.19 9.47 2.89
N GLN A 16 -1.43 10.53 2.56
CA GLN A 16 -0.16 10.80 3.22
C GLN A 16 -0.32 11.05 4.72
N ALA A 17 -1.28 11.91 5.10
CA ALA A 17 -1.56 12.24 6.50
C ALA A 17 -1.98 11.00 7.30
N ALA A 18 -2.87 10.18 6.73
CA ALA A 18 -3.32 8.93 7.32
C ALA A 18 -2.18 7.93 7.55
N ALA A 19 -1.31 7.75 6.56
CA ALA A 19 -0.18 6.84 6.70
C ALA A 19 0.85 7.38 7.72
N ALA A 20 1.05 8.69 7.77
CA ALA A 20 1.91 9.32 8.78
C ALA A 20 1.37 9.12 10.19
N GLU A 21 0.05 9.25 10.39
CA GLU A 21 -0.61 8.99 11.66
C GLU A 21 -0.50 7.53 12.09
N ALA A 22 -0.76 6.60 11.17
CA ALA A 22 -0.58 5.18 11.42
C ALA A 22 0.86 4.84 11.85
N GLN A 23 1.87 5.43 11.20
CA GLN A 23 3.28 5.21 11.51
C GLN A 23 3.74 5.87 12.83
N ARG A 24 3.00 6.86 13.35
CA ARG A 24 3.22 7.45 14.68
C ARG A 24 2.77 6.56 15.84
N SER A 25 2.07 5.45 15.56
CA SER A 25 1.64 4.50 16.58
C SER A 25 2.83 3.88 17.32
N PRO A 26 2.72 3.59 18.63
CA PRO A 26 3.78 2.95 19.40
C PRO A 26 4.28 1.66 18.71
N GLY A 27 5.61 1.51 18.62
CA GLY A 27 6.24 0.34 17.99
C GLY A 27 6.31 0.34 16.45
N MET A 28 5.83 1.39 15.78
CA MET A 28 5.89 1.58 14.32
C MET A 28 7.04 2.48 13.84
N ALA A 29 7.84 3.03 14.74
CA ALA A 29 9.01 3.84 14.39
C ALA A 29 9.93 3.08 13.42
N GLY A 30 10.17 3.65 12.23
CA GLY A 30 11.01 3.05 11.21
C GLY A 30 10.43 1.80 10.53
N LYS A 31 9.19 1.40 10.83
CA LYS A 31 8.51 0.25 10.20
C LYS A 31 7.54 0.69 9.11
N ALA A 32 7.28 -0.21 8.17
CA ALA A 32 6.25 -0.03 7.16
C ALA A 32 4.93 -0.62 7.66
N ILE A 33 3.81 0.00 7.28
CA ILE A 33 2.48 -0.49 7.60
C ILE A 33 2.11 -1.58 6.59
N LEU A 34 1.95 -2.82 7.05
CA LEU A 34 1.47 -3.90 6.19
C LEU A 34 -0.02 -3.68 5.89
N VAL A 35 -0.36 -3.48 4.61
CA VAL A 35 -1.75 -3.21 4.19
C VAL A 35 -2.37 -4.35 3.40
N TRP A 36 -1.58 -5.25 2.81
CA TRP A 36 -2.06 -6.45 2.14
C TRP A 36 -1.02 -7.57 2.26
N ASN A 37 -1.45 -8.80 2.53
CA ASN A 37 -0.62 -9.99 2.49
C ASN A 37 -1.50 -11.23 2.19
N GLY A 38 -1.80 -11.46 0.91
CA GLY A 38 -2.82 -12.43 0.50
C GLY A 38 -4.25 -11.92 0.72
N ASP A 39 -4.50 -11.23 1.82
CA ASP A 39 -5.73 -10.51 2.12
C ASP A 39 -5.44 -9.08 2.59
N TRP A 40 -6.44 -8.20 2.44
CA TRP A 40 -6.35 -6.82 2.92
C TRP A 40 -6.29 -6.80 4.45
N VAL A 41 -5.21 -6.23 4.99
CA VAL A 41 -5.01 -6.16 6.44
C VAL A 41 -5.93 -5.08 7.02
N GLN A 42 -6.76 -5.51 7.98
CA GLN A 42 -7.66 -4.66 8.75
C GLN A 42 -7.16 -4.62 10.21
N THR A 43 -6.35 -3.64 10.56
CA THR A 43 -5.93 -3.47 11.96
C THR A 43 -7.02 -2.72 12.75
N PRO A 44 -7.48 -3.23 13.91
CA PRO A 44 -8.40 -2.50 14.79
C PRO A 44 -7.81 -1.12 15.16
N GLY A 45 -8.63 -0.06 15.10
CA GLY A 45 -8.17 1.33 15.30
C GLY A 45 -7.52 1.99 14.07
N GLN A 46 -7.11 1.21 13.06
CA GLN A 46 -6.66 1.71 11.75
C GLN A 46 -7.73 1.58 10.66
N ALA A 47 -8.94 1.20 11.07
CA ALA A 47 -10.15 1.19 10.24
C ALA A 47 -10.69 2.60 9.94
N GLY A 48 -10.07 3.65 10.49
CA GLY A 48 -10.38 5.04 10.14
C GLY A 48 -10.27 5.29 8.63
N LYS A 49 -10.98 6.32 8.13
CA LYS A 49 -11.08 6.68 6.70
C LYS A 49 -9.73 6.68 5.96
N GLY A 50 -8.64 6.98 6.67
CA GLY A 50 -7.28 7.07 6.16
C GLY A 50 -6.74 5.81 5.46
N LEU A 51 -6.41 4.74 6.21
CA LEU A 51 -5.85 3.53 5.59
C LEU A 51 -6.87 2.79 4.70
N ALA A 52 -8.17 2.99 4.93
CA ALA A 52 -9.20 2.53 3.99
C ALA A 52 -9.02 3.20 2.62
N GLY A 53 -8.79 4.52 2.59
CA GLY A 53 -8.44 5.27 1.38
C GLY A 53 -7.15 4.76 0.72
N VAL A 54 -6.12 4.42 1.50
CA VAL A 54 -4.88 3.82 0.96
C VAL A 54 -5.17 2.51 0.23
N ARG A 55 -5.88 1.58 0.87
CA ARG A 55 -6.24 0.29 0.27
C ARG A 55 -7.07 0.47 -0.99
N GLN A 56 -8.07 1.37 -0.94
CA GLN A 56 -8.91 1.69 -2.08
C GLN A 56 -8.11 2.27 -3.25
N ALA A 57 -7.25 3.26 -3.01
CA ALA A 57 -6.43 3.88 -4.05
C ALA A 57 -5.49 2.86 -4.72
N ILE A 58 -4.90 1.95 -3.93
CA ILE A 58 -4.09 0.85 -4.48
C ILE A 58 -4.95 -0.08 -5.35
N ALA A 59 -6.10 -0.54 -4.84
CA ALA A 59 -6.99 -1.45 -5.56
C ALA A 59 -7.48 -0.84 -6.88
N VAL A 60 -7.89 0.43 -6.87
CA VAL A 60 -8.33 1.16 -8.08
C VAL A 60 -7.19 1.27 -9.09
N GLU A 61 -6.01 1.73 -8.66
CA GLU A 61 -4.89 1.90 -9.59
C GLU A 61 -4.42 0.56 -10.19
N VAL A 62 -4.49 -0.53 -9.43
CA VAL A 62 -4.22 -1.89 -9.92
C VAL A 62 -5.29 -2.35 -10.91
N ALA A 63 -6.58 -2.13 -10.61
CA ALA A 63 -7.68 -2.55 -11.48
C ALA A 63 -7.57 -1.94 -12.88
N PHE A 64 -7.22 -0.66 -12.95
CA PHE A 64 -7.06 0.10 -14.20
C PHE A 64 -5.65 0.03 -14.82
N ALA A 65 -4.71 -0.68 -14.20
CA ALA A 65 -3.36 -0.83 -14.77
C ALA A 65 -3.37 -1.72 -16.03
N PRO A 66 -2.41 -1.53 -16.97
CA PRO A 66 -2.23 -2.43 -18.10
C PRO A 66 -2.03 -3.87 -17.65
N ASP A 67 -2.44 -4.82 -18.49
CA ASP A 67 -2.46 -6.22 -18.10
C ASP A 67 -1.08 -6.81 -17.78
N ALA A 68 -0.03 -6.33 -18.48
CA ALA A 68 1.36 -6.66 -18.16
C ALA A 68 1.76 -6.22 -16.73
N CYS A 69 1.23 -5.10 -16.23
CA CYS A 69 1.46 -4.67 -14.86
C CYS A 69 0.71 -5.55 -13.86
N ARG A 70 -0.56 -5.89 -14.14
CA ARG A 70 -1.37 -6.75 -13.24
C ARG A 70 -0.77 -8.14 -13.10
N ARG A 71 -0.26 -8.70 -14.20
CA ARG A 71 0.39 -10.02 -14.25
C ARG A 71 1.84 -10.02 -13.79
N GLN A 72 2.45 -8.87 -13.51
CA GLN A 72 3.85 -8.83 -13.06
C GLN A 72 4.01 -9.65 -11.76
N ALA A 73 4.89 -10.65 -11.81
CA ALA A 73 5.22 -11.48 -10.65
C ALA A 73 6.13 -10.70 -9.69
N MET A 74 5.79 -10.77 -8.40
CA MET A 74 6.50 -10.14 -7.30
C MET A 74 6.99 -11.22 -6.33
N SER A 75 8.08 -10.92 -5.64
CA SER A 75 8.62 -11.77 -4.57
C SER A 75 8.86 -10.95 -3.31
N GLY A 76 8.49 -11.53 -2.16
CA GLY A 76 8.62 -10.90 -0.86
C GLY A 76 7.72 -9.68 -0.70
N TYR A 77 8.15 -8.79 0.21
CA TYR A 77 7.47 -7.51 0.46
C TYR A 77 7.81 -6.49 -0.62
N VAL A 78 6.78 -5.82 -1.12
CA VAL A 78 6.94 -4.58 -1.88
C VAL A 78 6.66 -3.40 -0.96
N LEU A 79 7.61 -2.48 -0.91
CA LEU A 79 7.52 -1.26 -0.14
C LEU A 79 7.07 -0.10 -1.04
N LEU A 80 6.04 0.63 -0.63
CA LEU A 80 5.62 1.87 -1.27
C LEU A 80 5.92 3.04 -0.33
N THR A 81 6.70 4.01 -0.80
CA THR A 81 6.99 5.24 -0.05
C THR A 81 6.04 6.36 -0.46
N LEU A 82 5.31 6.91 0.51
CA LEU A 82 4.22 7.89 0.29
C LEU A 82 4.70 9.35 0.29
N GLY A 83 6.00 9.60 0.35
CA GLY A 83 6.60 10.93 0.22
C GLY A 83 8.06 10.84 -0.22
N ASP A 84 8.67 11.97 -0.54
CA ASP A 84 10.07 12.06 -1.01
C ASP A 84 11.04 12.54 0.08
N HIS A 85 10.56 12.80 1.29
CA HIS A 85 11.37 13.22 2.43
C HIS A 85 11.89 12.04 3.27
N ALA A 86 12.97 12.27 4.00
CA ALA A 86 13.44 11.30 5.00
C ALA A 86 12.34 11.03 6.04
N GLY A 87 12.16 9.74 6.37
CA GLY A 87 11.10 9.32 7.29
C GLY A 87 9.68 9.34 6.71
N ALA A 88 9.52 9.51 5.40
CA ALA A 88 8.21 9.45 4.75
C ALA A 88 7.43 8.18 5.12
N PRO A 89 6.10 8.26 5.23
CA PRO A 89 5.29 7.10 5.54
C PRO A 89 5.47 6.00 4.51
N ARG A 90 5.48 4.75 4.95
CA ARG A 90 5.64 3.60 4.06
C ARG A 90 4.59 2.55 4.32
N VAL A 91 4.09 1.96 3.24
CA VAL A 91 3.21 0.79 3.32
C VAL A 91 3.87 -0.40 2.63
N ALA A 92 3.60 -1.60 3.14
CA ALA A 92 4.12 -2.86 2.62
C ALA A 92 2.98 -3.71 2.05
N LEU A 93 3.30 -4.44 0.98
CA LEU A 93 2.40 -5.35 0.28
C LEU A 93 3.06 -6.72 0.08
N GLY A 94 2.29 -7.77 0.36
CA GLY A 94 2.57 -9.15 -0.02
C GLY A 94 3.67 -9.83 0.80
N THR A 95 3.79 -11.13 0.61
CA THR A 95 4.90 -11.98 1.04
C THR A 95 5.09 -13.08 0.01
N GLY A 96 6.16 -13.88 0.11
CA GLY A 96 6.31 -15.07 -0.74
C GLY A 96 6.38 -14.73 -2.24
N ARG A 97 5.50 -15.33 -3.05
CA ARG A 97 5.33 -15.01 -4.49
C ARG A 97 3.88 -14.64 -4.74
N TRP A 98 3.67 -13.55 -5.47
CA TRP A 98 2.32 -13.01 -5.74
C TRP A 98 2.32 -12.14 -7.00
N ARG A 99 1.14 -11.76 -7.48
CA ARG A 99 0.94 -10.80 -8.58
C ARG A 99 0.04 -9.66 -8.15
N TRP A 100 0.18 -8.51 -8.82
CA TRP A 100 -0.65 -7.34 -8.53
C TRP A 100 -2.16 -7.61 -8.67
N SER A 101 -2.57 -8.48 -9.60
CA SER A 101 -3.97 -8.89 -9.76
C SER A 101 -4.59 -9.51 -8.50
N GLU A 102 -3.79 -10.11 -7.63
CA GLU A 102 -4.27 -10.76 -6.40
C GLU A 102 -4.83 -9.76 -5.39
N LEU A 103 -4.40 -8.49 -5.44
CA LEU A 103 -4.98 -7.41 -4.62
C LEU A 103 -6.46 -7.14 -4.96
N LEU A 104 -6.91 -7.62 -6.12
CA LEU A 104 -8.31 -7.53 -6.58
C LEU A 104 -9.12 -8.78 -6.21
N GLY A 105 -8.57 -9.70 -5.40
CA GLY A 105 -9.18 -11.00 -5.10
C GLY A 105 -9.12 -12.00 -6.26
N ARG A 106 -8.33 -11.72 -7.31
CA ARG A 106 -8.17 -12.60 -8.47
C ARG A 106 -6.94 -13.48 -8.27
N ARG A 107 -7.13 -14.78 -8.07
CA ARG A 107 -6.05 -15.78 -8.06
C ARG A 107 -5.66 -16.18 -9.47
#